data_AF-A0A5J4VGB0-F1
#
_entry.id   AF-A0A5J4VGB0-F1
#
_cell.length_a   1.000
_cell.length_b   1.000
_cell.length_c   1.000
_cell.angle_alpha   90.00
_cell.angle_beta   90.00
_cell.angle_gamma   90.00
#
_symmetry.space_group_name_H-M   'P 1'
#
loop_
_entity.id
_entity.type
_entity.pdbx_description
1 polymer ?
#
loop_
_entity_poly.entity_id
_entity_poly.type
_entity_poly.pdbx_seq_one_letter_code
_entity_poly.pdbx_strand_id
1 'polypeptide(L)' 'MDLQKAYAARLRGWNTTMTMNKTAIPDRNCWIAKLRANIPAQLIQISPQMTMTTDAAPSGWGSALGMELEMIAIAH' A
#
# COMPACT_ATOMS: atom_id res chain seq x y z
N MET A 1 8.61 7.76 21.55
CA MET A 1 8.21 6.93 20.39
C MET A 1 8.74 7.51 19.08
N ASP A 2 8.72 8.83 18.88
CA ASP A 2 9.14 9.45 17.61
C ASP A 2 10.65 9.58 17.39
N LEU A 3 11.46 9.75 18.45
CA LEU A 3 12.92 9.90 18.31
C LEU A 3 13.58 8.66 17.67
N GLN A 4 13.12 7.47 18.03
CA GLN A 4 13.64 6.20 17.53
C GLN A 4 13.29 5.98 16.05
N LYS A 5 12.07 6.37 15.64
CA LYS A 5 11.63 6.36 14.23
C LYS A 5 12.38 7.40 13.40
N ALA A 6 12.59 8.61 13.94
CA ALA A 6 13.37 9.65 13.28
C ALA A 6 14.84 9.23 13.08
N TYR A 7 15.43 8.55 14.07
CA TYR A 7 16.80 8.03 13.96
C TYR A 7 16.89 6.89 12.94
N ALA A 8 15.94 5.95 12.93
CA ALA A 8 15.87 4.88 11.93
C ALA A 8 15.68 5.44 10.50
N ALA A 9 14.80 6.43 10.34
CA ALA A 9 14.57 7.09 9.05
C ALA A 9 15.81 7.88 8.57
N ARG A 10 16.55 8.53 9.48
CA ARG A 10 17.80 9.23 9.15
C ARG A 10 18.93 8.27 8.77
N LEU A 11 19.04 7.11 9.44
CA LEU A 11 20.06 6.11 9.16
C LEU A 11 19.82 5.35 7.85
N ARG A 12 18.56 4.98 7.56
CA ARG A 12 18.22 4.23 6.36
C ARG A 12 17.88 5.12 5.17
N GLY A 13 17.49 6.38 5.37
CA GLY A 13 17.04 7.30 4.31
C GLY A 13 15.73 6.87 3.65
N TRP A 14 14.89 7.83 3.27
CA TRP A 14 13.66 7.54 2.50
C TRP A 14 13.95 7.13 1.03
N ASN A 15 15.14 7.45 0.51
CA ASN A 15 15.56 7.17 -0.86
C ASN A 15 16.36 5.87 -1.01
N THR A 16 16.16 4.90 -0.11
CA THR A 16 16.90 3.64 -0.17
C THR A 16 16.33 2.73 -1.25
N THR A 17 17.22 2.18 -2.08
CA THR A 17 16.92 1.14 -3.07
C THR A 17 16.33 -0.08 -2.37
N MET A 18 15.02 -0.31 -2.53
CA MET A 18 14.37 -1.50 -2.01
C MET A 18 14.63 -2.68 -2.96
N THR A 19 15.33 -3.71 -2.49
CA THR A 19 15.52 -4.96 -3.23
C THR A 19 14.22 -5.77 -3.15
N MET A 20 13.46 -5.80 -4.24
CA MET A 20 12.21 -6.54 -4.36
C MET A 20 12.37 -7.72 -5.34
N ASN A 21 11.58 -8.77 -5.14
CA ASN A 21 11.50 -9.86 -6.11
C ASN A 21 11.06 -9.33 -7.46
N LYS A 22 11.64 -9.87 -8.54
CA LYS A 22 11.33 -9.47 -9.92
C LYS A 22 9.84 -9.59 -10.26
N THR A 23 9.12 -10.50 -9.58
CA THR A 23 7.68 -10.72 -9.78
C THR A 23 6.80 -9.82 -8.91
N ALA A 24 7.34 -9.10 -7.93
CA ALA A 24 6.53 -8.36 -6.97
C ALA A 24 5.64 -7.28 -7.64
N ILE A 25 6.16 -6.58 -8.66
CA ILE A 25 5.38 -5.61 -9.44
C ILE A 25 4.26 -6.30 -10.24
N PRO A 26 4.54 -7.29 -11.11
CA PRO A 26 3.48 -7.95 -11.88
C PRO A 26 2.47 -8.68 -10.98
N ASP A 27 2.90 -9.27 -9.85
CA ASP A 27 2.00 -9.89 -8.88
C ASP A 27 1.03 -8.85 -8.30
N ARG A 28 1.55 -7.69 -7.86
CA ARG A 28 0.72 -6.57 -7.36
C ARG A 28 -0.26 -6.07 -8.42
N ASN A 29 0.19 -5.92 -9.66
CA ASN A 29 -0.67 -5.52 -10.78
C ASN A 29 -1.77 -6.55 -11.06
N CYS A 30 -1.46 -7.85 -10.94
CA CYS A 30 -2.44 -8.92 -11.09
C CYS A 30 -3.50 -8.88 -9.98
N TRP A 31 -3.09 -8.65 -8.72
CA TRP A 31 -4.03 -8.49 -7.61
C TRP A 31 -4.97 -7.30 -7.83
N ILE A 32 -4.47 -6.16 -8.32
CA ILE A 32 -5.31 -4.99 -8.67
C ILE A 32 -6.30 -5.34 -9.79
N ALA A 33 -5.86 -6.06 -10.83
CA ALA A 33 -6.72 -6.45 -11.94
C ALA A 33 -7.83 -7.43 -11.50
N LYS A 34 -7.49 -8.44 -10.69
CA LYS A 34 -8.46 -9.37 -10.11
C LYS A 34 -9.47 -8.65 -9.24
N LEU A 35 -9.02 -7.67 -8.45
CA LEU A 35 -9.89 -6.87 -7.60
C LEU A 35 -10.90 -6.07 -8.45
N ARG A 36 -10.43 -5.40 -9.52
CA ARG A 36 -11.30 -4.69 -10.46
C ARG A 36 -12.31 -5.61 -11.15
N ALA A 37 -11.92 -6.84 -11.47
CA ALA A 37 -12.80 -7.81 -12.11
C ALA A 37 -13.89 -8.37 -11.16
N ASN A 38 -13.62 -8.40 -9.86
CA ASN A 38 -14.56 -8.92 -8.85
C ASN A 38 -15.44 -7.83 -8.23
N ILE A 39 -15.16 -6.55 -8.50
CA ILE A 39 -15.93 -5.41 -8.01
C ILE A 39 -16.98 -5.00 -9.07
N PRO A 40 -18.28 -4.92 -8.71
CA PRO A 40 -19.35 -4.44 -9.60
C PRO A 40 -19.02 -3.07 -10.23
N ALA A 41 -19.46 -2.84 -11.48
CA ALA A 41 -19.19 -1.59 -12.22
C ALA A 41 -19.53 -0.30 -11.44
N GLN A 42 -20.54 -0.36 -10.57
CA GLN A 42 -20.97 0.75 -9.71
C GLN A 42 -19.92 1.08 -8.62
N LEU A 43 -19.21 0.07 -8.12
CA LEU A 43 -18.09 0.23 -7.20
C LEU A 43 -16.77 0.54 -7.95
N ILE A 44 -16.64 0.22 -9.26
CA ILE A 44 -15.50 0.68 -10.08
C ILE A 44 -15.50 2.21 -10.23
N GLN A 45 -16.69 2.83 -10.19
CA GLN A 45 -16.84 4.29 -10.17
C GLN A 45 -16.20 4.91 -8.91
N ILE A 46 -16.06 4.13 -7.83
CA ILE A 46 -15.25 4.43 -6.66
C ILE A 46 -13.90 3.73 -6.85
N SER A 47 -12.91 4.45 -7.38
CA SER A 47 -11.58 3.85 -7.60
C SER A 47 -11.02 3.29 -6.28
N PRO A 48 -10.76 1.97 -6.15
CA PRO A 48 -10.15 1.44 -4.94
C PRO A 48 -8.77 2.06 -4.75
N GLN A 49 -8.53 2.64 -3.57
CA GLN A 49 -7.24 3.22 -3.21
C GLN A 49 -6.45 2.19 -2.39
N MET A 50 -5.24 1.89 -2.84
CA MET A 50 -4.30 1.06 -2.08
C MET A 50 -3.23 1.94 -1.47
N THR A 51 -3.25 2.07 -0.16
CA THR A 51 -2.25 2.82 0.61
C THR A 51 -1.24 1.83 1.17
N MET A 52 0.03 2.03 0.85
CA MET A 52 1.12 1.26 1.44
C MET A 52 1.83 2.14 2.45
N THR A 53 1.73 1.79 3.73
CA THR A 53 2.38 2.50 4.84
C THR A 53 3.65 1.76 5.19
N THR A 54 4.78 2.45 5.13
CA THR A 54 6.08 1.88 5.50
C THR A 54 6.59 2.62 6.73
N ASP A 55 6.93 1.89 7.80
CA ASP A 55 7.50 2.48 9.01
C ASP A 55 8.97 2.10 9.21
N ALA A 56 9.76 3.05 9.66
CA ALA A 56 11.16 2.84 9.96
C ALA A 56 11.31 2.32 11.39
N ALA A 57 11.87 1.12 11.54
CA ALA A 57 12.25 0.54 12.83
C ALA A 57 13.74 0.19 12.87
N PRO A 58 14.37 0.11 14.06
CA PRO A 58 15.77 -0.32 14.18
C PRO A 58 16.02 -1.71 13.59
N SER A 59 15.02 -2.61 13.66
CA SER A 59 15.09 -3.97 13.12
C SER A 59 14.92 -4.05 11.59
N GLY A 60 14.44 -2.99 10.93
CA GLY A 60 14.11 -3.02 9.50
C GLY A 60 12.98 -2.06 9.14
N TRP A 61 12.52 -2.12 7.89
CA TRP A 61 11.29 -1.46 7.49
C TRP A 61 10.12 -2.40 7.72
N GLY A 62 9.09 -1.94 8.42
CA GLY A 62 7.79 -2.60 8.41
C GLY A 62 6.96 -2.06 7.24
N SER A 63 6.09 -2.89 6.68
CA SER A 63 5.13 -2.46 5.66
C SER A 63 3.74 -2.99 5.98
N ALA A 64 2.75 -2.13 5.79
CA ALA A 64 1.34 -2.45 5.87
C ALA A 64 0.68 -2.00 4.58
N LEU A 65 -0.12 -2.87 3.96
CA LEU A 65 -0.95 -2.52 2.81
C LEU A 65 -2.38 -2.36 3.30
N GLY A 66 -2.88 -1.13 3.29
CA GLY A 66 -4.28 -0.80 3.50
C GLY A 66 -5.01 -0.73 2.17
N MET A 67 -6.21 -1.29 2.13
CA MET A 67 -7.16 -1.08 1.04
C MET A 67 -8.29 -0.21 1.58
N GLU A 68 -8.51 0.93 0.95
CA GLU A 68 -9.63 1.80 1.23
C GLU A 68 -10.60 1.74 0.05
N LEU A 69 -11.83 1.32 0.36
CA LEU A 69 -12.97 1.37 -0.54
C LEU A 69 -13.85 2.50 -0.03
N GLU A 70 -13.88 3.65 -0.71
CA GLU A 70 -14.71 4.80 -0.31
C GLU A 70 -16.19 4.48 -0.60
N MET A 71 -16.83 3.72 0.28
CA MET A 71 -18.17 3.18 0.04
C MET A 71 -19.25 4.26 0.27
N ILE A 72 -19.57 5.03 -0.77
CA ILE A 72 -20.73 5.92 -0.76
C ILE A 72 -21.98 5.06 -0.98
N ALA A 73 -22.80 4.90 0.07
CA ALA A 73 -24.11 4.28 -0.06
C ALA A 73 -25.04 5.21 -0.86
N ILE A 74 -25.27 4.89 -2.14
CA ILE A 74 -26.34 5.53 -2.91
C ILE A 74 -27.64 4.82 -2.49
N ALA A 75 -28.41 5.45 -1.61
CA ALA A 75 -29.79 5.06 -1.35
C ALA A 75 -30.62 5.37 -2.61
N HIS A 76 -31.35 4.37 -3.10
CA HIS A 76 -32.36 4.52 -4.15
C HIS A 76 -33.63 5.17 -3.59
#